data_AF-A0A6L2N7Q4-F1
#
_entry.id   AF-A0A6L2N7Q4-F1
#
_cell.length_a   1.000
_cell.length_b   1.000
_cell.length_c   1.000
_cell.angle_alpha   90.00
_cell.angle_beta   90.00
_cell.angle_gamma   90.00
#
_symmetry.space_group_name_H-M   'P 1'
#
loop_
_entity.id
_entity.type
_entity.pdbx_description
1 polymer ?
#
loop_
_entity_poly.entity_id
_entity_poly.type
_entity_poly.pdbx_seq_one_letter_code
_entity_poly.pdbx_strand_id
1 'polypeptide(L)'
;ENRASWSDKIDDALWAFRTAYKTPIGCTPYKLVYEKASHLPVELEHKAYWALKYANFDLKTAGDYRKVQINELNELRDQTYKNSLIYKEKTKRLHESKIKNRVFNIGDRVYPYGTVELSQPDGPNFKVNGHRLKHYFREDVPKLVVPDLETFARDH
;
A
#
# COMPACT_ATOMS: atom_id res chain seq x y z
N GLU A 1 3.77 32.14 39.24
CA GLU A 1 2.60 32.60 38.45
C GLU A 1 2.89 34.00 37.91
N ASN A 2 2.71 34.20 36.61
CA ASN A 2 3.08 35.44 35.95
C ASN A 2 1.91 36.44 36.09
N ARG A 3 2.14 37.62 36.68
CA ARG A 3 1.10 38.65 36.90
C ARG A 3 0.50 39.21 35.60
N ALA A 4 1.05 38.86 34.44
CA ALA A 4 0.65 39.35 33.12
C ALA A 4 -0.53 38.61 32.48
N SER A 5 -0.96 37.44 33.00
CA SER A 5 -2.07 36.65 32.39
C SER A 5 -3.45 36.97 32.98
N TRP A 6 -3.61 38.14 33.60
CA TRP A 6 -4.88 38.55 34.23
C TRP A 6 -5.91 39.00 33.18
N SER A 7 -5.46 39.60 32.08
CA SER A 7 -6.29 40.06 30.97
C SER A 7 -7.08 38.91 30.34
N ASP A 8 -6.42 37.76 30.17
CA ASP A 8 -7.00 36.57 29.54
C ASP A 8 -8.13 35.95 30.38
N LYS A 9 -8.25 36.34 31.65
CA LYS A 9 -9.25 35.86 32.61
C LYS A 9 -10.30 36.92 32.97
N ILE A 10 -10.22 38.13 32.40
CA ILE A 10 -11.18 39.21 32.69
C ILE A 10 -12.59 38.78 32.26
N ASP A 11 -12.73 38.17 31.09
CA ASP A 11 -14.03 37.74 30.58
C ASP A 11 -14.66 36.68 31.50
N ASP A 12 -13.87 35.70 31.96
CA ASP A 12 -14.29 34.67 32.91
C ASP A 12 -14.66 35.25 34.29
N ALA A 13 -13.89 36.22 34.79
CA ALA A 13 -14.14 36.87 36.08
C ALA A 13 -15.40 37.75 36.05
N LEU A 14 -15.57 38.53 34.98
CA LEU A 14 -16.76 39.35 34.75
C LEU A 14 -18.00 38.45 34.59
N TRP A 15 -17.83 37.30 33.94
CA TRP A 15 -18.87 36.29 33.78
C TRP A 15 -19.31 35.69 35.12
N ALA A 16 -18.36 35.24 35.95
CA ALA A 16 -18.63 34.70 37.27
C ALA A 16 -19.37 35.72 38.16
N PHE A 17 -18.96 36.98 38.11
CA PHE A 17 -19.63 38.06 38.84
C PHE A 17 -21.09 38.25 38.38
N ARG A 18 -21.35 38.19 37.07
CA ARG A 18 -22.70 38.38 36.50
C ARG A 18 -23.68 37.25 36.84
N THR A 19 -23.19 36.04 37.10
CA THR A 19 -24.01 34.82 37.20
C THR A 19 -23.99 34.10 38.54
N ALA A 20 -22.89 34.15 39.29
CA ALA A 20 -22.75 33.45 40.57
C ALA A 20 -23.07 34.35 41.76
N TYR A 21 -22.78 35.66 41.66
CA TYR A 21 -23.09 36.62 42.71
C TYR A 21 -24.61 36.78 42.85
N LYS A 22 -25.12 36.63 44.07
CA LYS A 22 -26.53 36.92 44.39
C LYS A 22 -26.59 38.23 45.15
N THR A 23 -27.46 39.13 44.70
CA THR A 23 -27.79 40.34 45.47
C THR A 23 -28.59 39.97 46.73
N PRO A 24 -28.76 40.88 47.70
CA PRO A 24 -29.61 40.66 48.87
C PRO A 24 -31.07 40.26 48.53
N ILE A 25 -31.52 40.55 47.31
CA ILE A 25 -32.83 40.19 46.76
C ILE A 25 -32.85 38.74 46.19
N GLY A 26 -31.71 38.05 46.17
CA GLY A 26 -31.57 36.66 45.72
C GLY A 26 -31.42 36.47 44.22
N CYS A 27 -31.36 37.55 43.44
CA CYS A 27 -31.18 37.53 41.98
C CYS A 27 -29.72 37.78 41.58
N THR A 28 -29.34 37.29 40.40
CA THR A 28 -28.03 37.56 39.81
C THR A 28 -28.03 38.92 39.11
N PRO A 29 -26.89 39.65 39.07
CA PRO A 29 -26.80 40.93 38.36
C PRO A 29 -27.29 40.86 36.92
N TYR A 30 -27.01 39.75 36.21
CA TYR A 30 -27.49 39.56 34.84
C TYR A 30 -29.01 39.49 34.74
N LYS A 31 -29.67 38.74 35.65
CA LYS A 31 -31.13 38.62 35.70
C LYS A 31 -31.80 39.95 36.03
N LEU A 32 -31.14 40.83 36.79
CA LEU A 32 -31.64 42.15 37.12
C LEU A 32 -31.69 43.09 35.89
N VAL A 33 -30.70 43.00 34.99
CA VAL A 33 -30.57 43.89 33.83
C VAL A 33 -31.38 43.41 32.63
N TYR A 34 -31.41 42.10 32.41
CA TYR A 34 -32.00 41.51 31.21
C TYR A 34 -33.31 40.75 31.47
N GLU A 35 -33.74 40.66 32.73
CA GLU A 35 -34.98 40.00 33.19
C GLU A 35 -35.11 38.49 32.81
N LYS A 36 -34.09 37.92 32.16
CA LYS A 36 -34.01 36.51 31.73
C LYS A 36 -32.83 35.79 32.37
N ALA A 37 -32.95 34.47 32.49
CA ALA A 37 -31.81 33.61 32.82
C ALA A 37 -30.78 33.69 31.68
N SER A 38 -29.49 33.59 32.04
CA SER A 38 -28.35 33.86 31.16
C SER A 38 -28.43 33.19 29.78
N HIS A 39 -28.13 33.95 28.70
CA HIS A 39 -28.00 33.48 27.31
C HIS A 39 -26.80 32.52 27.06
N LEU A 40 -26.04 32.20 28.10
CA LEU A 40 -24.83 31.37 28.08
C LEU A 40 -24.93 30.03 27.33
N PRO A 41 -26.04 29.27 27.42
CA PRO A 41 -26.12 27.99 26.73
C PRO A 41 -25.90 28.13 25.23
N VAL A 42 -26.46 29.17 24.61
CA VAL A 42 -26.41 29.39 23.15
C VAL A 42 -25.00 29.76 22.68
N GLU A 43 -24.29 30.62 23.40
CA GLU A 43 -22.92 30.99 23.03
C GLU A 43 -21.95 29.82 23.16
N LEU A 44 -22.10 29.01 24.22
CA LEU A 44 -21.31 27.80 24.42
C LEU A 44 -21.63 26.73 23.37
N GLU A 45 -22.91 26.50 23.08
CA GLU A 45 -23.37 25.58 22.01
C GLU A 45 -22.83 26.01 20.64
N HIS A 46 -22.88 27.30 20.33
CA HIS A 46 -22.34 27.83 19.08
C HIS A 46 -20.82 27.68 18.98
N LYS A 47 -20.06 27.96 20.05
CA LYS A 47 -18.60 27.74 20.10
C LYS A 47 -18.26 26.25 19.93
N ALA A 48 -18.99 25.36 20.61
CA ALA A 48 -18.83 23.91 20.46
C ALA A 48 -19.16 23.44 19.03
N TYR A 49 -20.23 23.96 18.43
CA TYR A 49 -20.62 23.68 17.05
C TYR A 49 -19.52 24.09 16.06
N TRP A 50 -18.94 25.28 16.20
CA TRP A 50 -17.86 25.73 15.32
C TRP A 50 -16.58 24.91 15.50
N ALA A 51 -16.21 24.57 16.73
CA ALA A 51 -15.06 23.70 16.98
C ALA A 51 -15.25 22.32 16.32
N LEU A 52 -16.45 21.72 16.46
CA LEU A 52 -16.79 20.46 15.81
C LEU A 52 -16.76 20.57 14.28
N LYS A 53 -17.29 21.66 13.72
CA LYS A 53 -17.28 21.90 12.27
C LYS A 53 -15.86 22.03 11.72
N TYR A 54 -14.99 22.73 12.44
CA TYR A 54 -13.58 22.89 12.07
C TYR A 54 -12.83 21.56 12.13
N ALA A 55 -12.97 20.81 13.24
CA ALA A 55 -12.37 19.50 13.40
C ALA A 55 -12.81 18.50 12.30
N ASN A 56 -14.09 18.52 11.92
CA ASN A 56 -14.60 17.66 10.84
C ASN A 56 -14.03 18.04 9.46
N PHE A 57 -13.82 19.32 9.20
CA PHE A 57 -13.22 19.80 7.96
C PHE A 57 -11.75 19.37 7.85
N ASP A 58 -10.99 19.54 8.94
CA ASP A 58 -9.60 19.11 9.02
C ASP A 58 -9.48 17.60 8.83
N LEU A 59 -10.36 16.82 9.45
CA LEU A 59 -10.35 15.37 9.31
C LEU A 59 -10.62 14.92 7.88
N LYS A 60 -11.59 15.54 7.19
CA LYS A 60 -11.90 15.21 5.79
C LYS A 60 -10.72 15.55 4.88
N THR A 61 -10.16 16.73 5.04
CA THR A 61 -9.01 17.21 4.25
C THR A 61 -7.78 16.33 4.50
N ALA A 62 -7.51 15.94 5.75
CA ALA A 62 -6.45 15.00 6.10
C ALA A 62 -6.71 13.57 5.56
N GLY A 63 -7.97 13.16 5.49
CA GLY A 63 -8.38 11.90 4.85
C GLY A 63 -8.08 11.89 3.35
N ASP A 64 -8.50 12.93 2.65
CA ASP A 64 -8.28 13.09 1.22
C ASP A 64 -6.79 13.18 0.88
N TYR A 65 -6.02 13.94 1.67
CA TYR A 65 -4.57 14.03 1.52
C TYR A 65 -3.87 12.67 1.68
N ARG A 66 -4.21 11.91 2.73
CA ARG A 66 -3.66 10.56 2.94
C ARG A 66 -4.02 9.63 1.78
N LYS A 67 -5.23 9.74 1.22
CA LYS A 67 -5.65 8.92 0.08
C LYS A 67 -4.78 9.20 -1.15
N VAL A 68 -4.48 10.46 -1.43
CA VAL A 68 -3.58 10.86 -2.53
C VAL A 68 -2.17 10.29 -2.31
N GLN A 69 -1.61 10.44 -1.11
CA GLN A 69 -0.29 9.90 -0.78
C GLN A 69 -0.20 8.38 -0.96
N ILE A 70 -1.23 7.64 -0.54
CA ILE A 70 -1.28 6.18 -0.70
C ILE A 70 -1.32 5.80 -2.19
N ASN A 71 -2.07 6.56 -3.00
CA ASN A 71 -2.15 6.31 -4.44
C ASN A 71 -0.78 6.52 -5.13
N GLU A 72 -0.10 7.61 -4.82
CA GLU A 72 1.26 7.89 -5.32
C GLU A 72 2.25 6.76 -4.96
N LEU A 73 2.20 6.28 -3.71
CA LEU A 73 3.03 5.15 -3.28
C LEU A 73 2.74 3.86 -4.05
N ASN A 74 1.46 3.56 -4.31
CA ASN A 74 1.08 2.39 -5.10
C ASN A 74 1.59 2.49 -6.54
N GLU A 75 1.50 3.67 -7.16
CA GLU A 75 2.05 3.89 -8.51
C GLU A 75 3.55 3.64 -8.56
N LEU A 76 4.32 4.13 -7.58
CA LEU A 76 5.76 3.89 -7.50
C LEU A 76 6.09 2.39 -7.35
N ARG A 77 5.30 1.65 -6.55
CA ARG A 77 5.47 0.20 -6.39
C ARG A 77 5.21 -0.54 -7.71
N ASP A 78 4.14 -0.16 -8.42
CA ASP A 78 3.80 -0.78 -9.70
C ASP A 78 4.86 -0.51 -10.77
N GLN A 79 5.41 0.71 -10.81
CA GLN A 79 6.53 1.05 -11.69
C GLN A 79 7.77 0.22 -11.36
N THR A 80 8.10 0.09 -10.08
CA THR A 80 9.26 -0.72 -9.64
C THR A 80 9.09 -2.19 -10.02
N TYR A 81 7.89 -2.75 -9.83
CA TYR A 81 7.57 -4.12 -10.21
C TYR A 81 7.69 -4.33 -11.73
N LYS A 82 7.12 -3.43 -12.54
CA LYS A 82 7.24 -3.46 -14.01
C LYS A 82 8.71 -3.39 -14.45
N ASN A 83 9.49 -2.47 -13.88
CA ASN A 83 10.91 -2.32 -14.19
C ASN A 83 11.71 -3.59 -13.86
N SER A 84 11.45 -4.21 -12.70
CA SER A 84 12.05 -5.48 -12.30
C SER A 84 11.72 -6.61 -13.28
N LEU A 85 10.44 -6.70 -13.69
CA LEU A 85 9.97 -7.72 -14.62
C LEU A 85 10.64 -7.57 -15.99
N ILE A 86 10.72 -6.33 -16.51
CA ILE A 86 11.39 -6.02 -17.78
C ILE A 86 12.88 -6.39 -17.70
N TYR A 87 13.56 -6.10 -16.60
CA TYR A 87 14.98 -6.45 -16.43
C TYR A 87 15.19 -7.97 -16.45
N LYS A 88 14.38 -8.72 -15.71
CA LYS A 88 14.42 -10.20 -15.68
C LYS A 88 14.13 -10.79 -17.05
N GLU A 89 13.17 -10.23 -17.79
CA GLU A 89 12.85 -10.69 -19.13
C GLU A 89 13.98 -10.40 -20.12
N LYS A 90 14.55 -9.19 -20.09
CA LYS A 90 15.69 -8.82 -20.95
C LYS A 90 16.91 -9.71 -20.71
N THR A 91 17.23 -9.96 -19.43
CA THR A 91 18.34 -10.86 -19.07
C THR A 91 18.06 -12.31 -19.48
N LYS A 92 16.83 -12.80 -19.32
CA LYS A 92 16.42 -14.12 -19.85
C LYS A 92 16.56 -14.19 -21.36
N ARG A 93 16.05 -13.22 -22.11
CA ARG A 93 16.16 -13.17 -23.59
C ARG A 93 17.62 -13.15 -24.05
N LEU A 94 18.48 -12.36 -23.38
CA LEU A 94 19.91 -12.32 -23.68
C LEU A 94 20.61 -13.64 -23.37
N HIS A 95 20.22 -14.32 -22.30
CA HIS A 95 20.75 -15.63 -21.96
C HIS A 95 20.30 -16.67 -23.00
N GLU A 96 19.01 -16.69 -23.32
CA GLU A 96 18.43 -17.62 -24.29
C GLU A 96 18.97 -17.43 -25.71
N SER A 97 19.23 -16.19 -26.14
CA SER A 97 19.84 -15.94 -27.47
C SER A 97 21.28 -16.44 -27.59
N LYS A 98 21.98 -16.64 -26.47
CA LYS A 98 23.33 -17.22 -26.44
C LYS A 98 23.33 -18.74 -26.40
N ILE A 99 22.17 -19.38 -26.20
CA ILE A 99 22.07 -20.84 -26.20
C ILE A 99 22.18 -21.34 -27.63
N LYS A 100 23.13 -22.24 -27.86
CA LYS A 100 23.30 -22.91 -29.15
C LYS A 100 22.47 -24.18 -29.17
N ASN A 101 21.58 -24.29 -30.15
CA ASN A 101 20.86 -25.53 -30.40
C ASN A 101 21.84 -26.61 -30.88
N ARG A 102 21.74 -27.79 -30.30
CA ARG A 102 22.54 -28.95 -30.69
C ARG A 102 21.68 -30.20 -30.63
N VAL A 103 21.74 -31.00 -31.69
CA VAL A 103 21.15 -32.33 -31.73
C VAL A 103 22.16 -33.32 -31.14
N PHE A 104 21.70 -34.18 -30.24
CA PHE A 104 22.54 -35.26 -29.69
C PHE A 104 22.67 -36.36 -30.73
N ASN A 105 23.90 -36.83 -30.93
CA ASN A 105 24.19 -37.93 -31.85
C ASN A 105 24.57 -39.19 -31.09
N ILE A 106 24.39 -40.34 -31.75
CA ILE A 106 24.87 -41.64 -31.27
C ILE A 106 26.40 -41.54 -31.15
N GLY A 107 26.90 -41.44 -29.92
CA GLY A 107 28.32 -41.16 -29.62
C GLY A 107 28.53 -40.14 -28.48
N ASP A 108 27.55 -39.27 -28.23
CA ASP A 108 27.57 -38.39 -27.06
C ASP A 108 27.28 -39.22 -25.79
N ARG A 109 28.13 -39.11 -24.75
CA ARG A 109 28.02 -39.90 -23.52
C ARG A 109 27.52 -39.05 -22.35
N VAL A 110 26.48 -39.53 -21.69
CA VAL A 110 25.98 -38.96 -20.43
C VAL A 110 26.44 -39.86 -19.29
N TYR A 111 27.15 -39.27 -18.33
CA TYR A 111 27.62 -39.97 -17.15
C TYR A 111 26.57 -39.91 -16.02
N PRO A 112 26.49 -40.94 -15.14
CA PRO A 112 25.48 -41.00 -14.07
C PRO A 112 25.57 -39.87 -13.05
N TYR A 113 26.71 -39.18 -12.98
CA TYR A 113 26.93 -38.01 -12.12
C TYR A 113 26.69 -36.66 -12.83
N GLY A 114 26.04 -36.67 -14.00
CA GLY A 114 25.55 -35.45 -14.67
C GLY A 114 26.57 -34.73 -15.56
N THR A 115 27.75 -35.31 -15.82
CA THR A 115 28.65 -34.83 -16.88
C THR A 115 28.16 -35.33 -18.23
N VAL A 116 28.19 -34.47 -19.25
CA VAL A 116 27.89 -34.82 -20.64
C VAL A 116 29.13 -34.56 -21.47
N GLU A 117 29.59 -35.59 -22.18
CA GLU A 117 30.67 -35.47 -23.16
C GLU A 117 30.06 -35.29 -24.55
N LEU A 118 30.41 -34.17 -25.17
CA LEU A 118 29.85 -33.71 -26.42
C LEU A 118 30.90 -33.82 -27.53
N SER A 119 30.63 -34.64 -28.54
CA SER A 119 31.48 -34.81 -29.72
C SER A 119 31.45 -33.58 -30.64
N GLN A 120 32.55 -33.20 -31.29
CA GLN A 120 32.56 -32.10 -32.27
C GLN A 120 32.96 -32.64 -33.65
N PRO A 121 32.36 -32.16 -34.75
CA PRO A 121 32.73 -32.60 -36.09
C PRO A 121 34.16 -32.17 -36.47
N ASP A 122 34.60 -31.00 -36.01
CA ASP A 122 35.88 -30.38 -36.42
C ASP A 122 36.89 -30.26 -35.26
N GLY A 123 36.71 -31.01 -34.16
CA GLY A 123 37.55 -30.83 -32.97
C GLY A 123 37.43 -31.91 -31.90
N PRO A 124 38.23 -31.81 -30.82
CA PRO A 124 38.19 -32.75 -29.72
C PRO A 124 36.89 -32.63 -28.92
N ASN A 125 36.48 -33.75 -28.32
CA ASN A 125 35.30 -33.80 -27.47
C ASN A 125 35.43 -32.83 -26.29
N PHE A 126 34.32 -32.19 -25.90
CA PHE A 126 34.29 -31.30 -24.75
C PHE A 126 33.31 -31.80 -23.69
N LYS A 127 33.69 -31.69 -22.42
CA LYS A 127 32.87 -32.11 -21.28
C LYS A 127 32.18 -30.90 -20.67
N VAL A 128 30.87 -31.02 -20.45
CA VAL A 128 30.06 -30.02 -19.76
C VAL A 128 29.32 -30.65 -18.58
N ASN A 129 29.11 -29.88 -17.53
CA ASN A 129 28.22 -30.29 -16.45
C ASN A 129 26.76 -30.07 -16.88
N GLY A 130 25.87 -30.95 -16.43
CA GLY A 130 24.43 -30.94 -16.77
C GLY A 130 23.72 -29.62 -16.45
N HIS A 131 24.20 -28.84 -15.48
CA HIS A 131 23.70 -27.49 -15.18
C HIS A 131 23.86 -26.49 -16.34
N ARG A 132 24.73 -26.80 -17.31
CA ARG A 132 24.98 -25.98 -18.51
C ARG A 132 24.24 -26.53 -19.75
N LEU A 133 23.50 -27.62 -19.59
CA LEU A 133 22.55 -28.12 -20.58
C LEU A 133 21.16 -27.62 -20.20
N LYS A 134 20.40 -27.13 -21.19
CA LYS A 134 18.98 -26.85 -21.02
C LYS A 134 18.22 -27.76 -21.98
N HIS A 135 17.34 -28.61 -21.44
CA HIS A 135 16.50 -29.47 -22.26
C HIS A 135 15.46 -28.62 -22.99
N TYR A 136 15.47 -28.69 -24.32
CA TYR A 136 14.47 -28.08 -25.18
C TYR A 136 13.80 -29.19 -25.97
N PHE A 137 12.52 -29.44 -25.69
CA PHE A 137 11.69 -30.26 -26.57
C PHE A 137 11.31 -29.40 -27.76
N ARG A 138 11.87 -29.73 -28.93
CA ARG A 138 11.44 -29.17 -30.21
C ARG A 138 10.06 -29.77 -30.51
N GLU A 139 9.05 -28.93 -30.78
CA GLU A 139 7.64 -29.33 -30.96
C GLU A 139 7.36 -30.22 -32.18
N ASP A 140 8.38 -30.81 -32.81
CA ASP A 140 8.24 -31.72 -33.96
C ASP A 140 7.78 -33.14 -33.53
N VAL A 141 7.38 -33.34 -32.27
CA VAL A 141 6.69 -34.54 -31.82
C VAL A 141 5.19 -34.27 -31.93
N PRO A 142 4.41 -35.07 -32.68
CA PRO A 142 2.96 -34.92 -32.69
C PRO A 142 2.46 -34.94 -31.26
N LYS A 143 1.76 -33.87 -30.83
CA LYS A 143 0.95 -33.93 -29.62
C LYS A 143 -0.05 -35.05 -29.87
N LEU A 144 0.23 -36.24 -29.34
CA LEU A 144 -0.77 -37.26 -29.12
C LEU A 144 -1.82 -36.57 -28.26
N VAL A 145 -2.90 -36.16 -28.93
CA VAL A 145 -4.12 -35.68 -28.30
C VAL A 145 -4.53 -36.79 -27.36
N VAL A 146 -4.31 -36.58 -26.06
CA VAL A 146 -4.95 -37.39 -25.03
C VAL A 146 -6.42 -36.98 -25.09
N PRO A 147 -7.35 -37.87 -25.46
CA PRO A 147 -8.77 -37.54 -25.44
C PRO A 147 -9.19 -37.21 -24.01
N ASP A 148 -10.08 -36.22 -23.90
CA ASP A 148 -10.58 -35.59 -22.68
C ASP A 148 -10.68 -36.52 -21.47
N LEU A 149 -10.03 -36.12 -20.37
CA LEU A 149 -10.41 -36.56 -19.04
C LEU A 149 -11.76 -35.90 -18.74
N GLU A 150 -12.81 -36.68 -18.94
CA GLU A 150 -14.19 -36.36 -18.59
C GLU A 150 -14.27 -35.70 -17.21
N THR A 151 -14.99 -34.58 -17.19
CA THR A 151 -15.56 -33.92 -16.02
C THR A 151 -16.16 -34.93 -15.04
N PHE A 152 -15.47 -35.19 -13.93
CA PHE A 152 -16.11 -35.73 -12.74
C PHE A 152 -17.07 -34.68 -12.19
N ALA A 153 -18.36 -34.95 -12.38
CA ALA A 153 -19.45 -34.25 -11.70
C ALA A 153 -19.19 -34.25 -10.19
N ARG A 154 -19.29 -33.07 -9.57
CA ARG A 154 -19.38 -32.95 -8.12
C ARG A 154 -20.82 -33.24 -7.71
N ASP A 155 -21.06 -34.44 -7.22
CA ASP A 155 -22.18 -34.71 -6.34
C ASP A 155 -21.71 -34.55 -4.88
N HIS A 156 -22.28 -33.55 -4.21
CA HIS A 156 -22.69 -33.46 -2.80
C HIS A 156 -22.70 -32.00 -2.30
#